data_AF-A0A3D2AWN0-F1
#
_entry.id   AF-A0A3D2AWN0-F1
#
_cell.length_a   1.000
_cell.length_b   1.000
_cell.length_c   1.000
_cell.angle_alpha   90.00
_cell.angle_beta   90.00
_cell.angle_gamma   90.00
#
_symmetry.space_group_name_H-M   'P 1'
#
loop_
_entity.id
_entity.type
_entity.pdbx_description
1 polymer ?
#
loop_
_entity_poly.entity_id
_entity_poly.type
_entity_poly.pdbx_seq_one_letter_code
_entity_poly.pdbx_strand_id
1 'polypeptide(L)'
;NAIILVVEPRLPGDIELNLVNQIKKSGKNAFLVLNKIDTIPKNKLLPVIQKYSDIHSFQEIFPVSSIMSEGLDSVVTSISNAMPQREALFPADALTDRSVRFLVGELIRERVFNLYRHEIPYDVAIEIEDF
;
A
#
# COMPACT_ATOMS: atom_id res chain seq x y z
N ASN A 1 -4.69 -1.42 -14.05
CA ASN A 1 -6.13 -1.70 -13.90
C ASN A 1 -6.39 -2.62 -12.72
N ALA A 2 -5.93 -2.26 -11.53
CA ALA A 2 -6.22 -2.96 -10.29
C ALA A 2 -6.10 -1.96 -9.14
N ILE A 3 -6.91 -2.12 -8.11
CA ILE A 3 -6.78 -1.36 -6.87
C ILE A 3 -6.19 -2.29 -5.81
N ILE A 4 -5.25 -1.81 -5.02
CA ILE A 4 -4.72 -2.54 -3.87
C ILE A 4 -5.14 -1.76 -2.64
N LEU A 5 -6.01 -2.36 -1.82
CA LEU A 5 -6.37 -1.81 -0.53
C LEU A 5 -5.43 -2.43 0.52
N VAL A 6 -4.63 -1.59 1.18
CA VAL A 6 -3.75 -2.02 2.26
C VAL A 6 -4.33 -1.56 3.58
N VAL A 7 -4.55 -2.48 4.51
CA VAL A 7 -5.09 -2.19 5.84
C VAL A 7 -4.35 -3.01 6.90
N GLU A 8 -4.46 -2.57 8.15
CA GLU A 8 -4.00 -3.33 9.32
C GLU A 8 -4.98 -4.47 9.65
N PRO A 9 -4.59 -5.49 10.44
CA PRO A 9 -5.38 -6.69 10.63
C PRO A 9 -6.40 -6.48 11.76
N ARG A 10 -7.28 -5.49 11.55
CA ARG A 10 -8.38 -5.10 12.43
C ARG A 10 -9.69 -5.08 11.67
N LEU A 11 -10.79 -5.17 12.41
CA LEU A 11 -12.13 -5.09 11.82
C LEU A 11 -12.31 -3.74 11.08
N PRO A 12 -13.01 -3.73 9.93
CA PRO A 12 -13.21 -2.52 9.14
C PRO A 12 -13.99 -1.48 9.95
N GLY A 13 -13.44 -0.26 10.04
CA GLY A 13 -14.14 0.91 10.55
C GLY A 13 -14.66 1.80 9.42
N ASP A 14 -15.10 3.01 9.76
CA ASP A 14 -15.75 3.92 8.81
C ASP A 14 -14.83 4.30 7.64
N ILE A 15 -13.52 4.45 7.89
CA ILE A 15 -12.52 4.77 6.86
C ILE A 15 -12.44 3.63 5.85
N GLU A 16 -12.28 2.39 6.32
CA GLU A 16 -12.17 1.23 5.43
C GLU A 16 -13.47 1.00 4.65
N LEU A 17 -14.63 1.18 5.28
CA LEU A 17 -15.93 1.10 4.61
C LEU A 17 -16.07 2.16 3.50
N ASN A 18 -15.62 3.38 3.74
CA ASN A 18 -15.64 4.45 2.74
C ASN A 18 -14.72 4.14 1.55
N LEU A 19 -13.51 3.63 1.80
CA LEU A 19 -12.58 3.20 0.74
C LEU A 19 -13.16 2.05 -0.08
N VAL A 20 -13.76 1.06 0.57
CA VAL A 20 -14.45 -0.04 -0.10
C VAL A 20 -15.62 0.46 -0.96
N ASN A 21 -16.37 1.46 -0.50
CA ASN A 21 -17.43 2.06 -1.32
C ASN A 21 -16.87 2.79 -2.56
N GLN A 22 -15.72 3.45 -2.46
CA GLN A 22 -15.05 4.03 -3.62
C GLN A 22 -14.58 2.96 -4.61
N ILE A 23 -14.01 1.86 -4.10
CA ILE A 23 -13.62 0.70 -4.93
C ILE A 23 -14.83 0.15 -5.68
N LYS A 24 -15.96 -0.08 -4.98
CA LYS A 24 -17.21 -0.53 -5.60
C LYS A 24 -17.68 0.39 -6.72
N LYS A 25 -17.66 1.71 -6.49
CA LYS A 25 -18.05 2.71 -7.50
C LYS A 25 -17.11 2.73 -8.72
N SER A 26 -15.85 2.38 -8.53
CA SER A 26 -14.86 2.37 -9.61
C SER A 26 -15.09 1.24 -10.64
N GLY A 27 -15.78 0.16 -10.25
CA GLY A 27 -15.98 -1.03 -11.07
C GLY A 27 -14.69 -1.81 -11.40
N LYS A 28 -13.57 -1.47 -10.76
CA LYS A 28 -12.27 -2.14 -10.96
C LYS A 28 -12.10 -3.29 -9.99
N ASN A 29 -11.38 -4.33 -10.42
CA ASN A 29 -10.93 -5.41 -9.53
C ASN A 29 -10.01 -4.85 -8.44
N ALA A 30 -10.17 -5.37 -7.23
CA ALA A 30 -9.38 -4.97 -6.08
C ALA A 30 -8.78 -6.18 -5.35
N PHE A 31 -7.55 -6.00 -4.87
CA PHE A 31 -6.86 -6.90 -3.96
C PHE A 31 -6.87 -6.29 -2.56
N LEU A 32 -6.95 -7.14 -1.54
CA LEU A 32 -6.81 -6.71 -0.15
C LEU A 32 -5.48 -7.23 0.40
N VAL A 33 -4.68 -6.34 0.98
CA VAL A 33 -3.47 -6.69 1.72
C VAL A 33 -3.70 -6.35 3.19
N LEU A 34 -3.86 -7.38 4.00
CA LEU A 34 -3.93 -7.28 5.47
C LEU A 34 -2.50 -7.33 6.01
N ASN A 35 -1.89 -6.17 6.16
CA ASN A 35 -0.50 -6.05 6.62
C ASN A 35 -0.41 -6.09 8.15
N LYS A 36 0.80 -6.31 8.68
CA LYS A 36 1.15 -6.34 10.10
C LYS A 36 0.52 -7.52 10.87
N ILE A 37 0.34 -8.67 10.23
CA ILE A 37 -0.27 -9.86 10.89
C ILE A 37 0.53 -10.33 12.12
N ASP A 38 1.82 -9.97 12.21
CA ASP A 38 2.67 -10.21 13.37
C ASP A 38 2.19 -9.49 14.65
N THR A 39 1.34 -8.47 14.52
CA THR A 39 0.79 -7.70 15.66
C THR A 39 -0.41 -8.36 16.32
N ILE A 40 -0.97 -9.42 15.72
CA ILE A 40 -2.15 -10.10 16.25
C ILE A 40 -1.96 -11.63 16.34
N PRO A 41 -2.63 -12.30 17.30
CA PRO A 41 -2.70 -13.74 17.31
C PRO A 41 -3.39 -14.33 16.06
N LYS A 42 -2.87 -15.44 15.54
CA LYS A 42 -3.40 -16.10 14.32
C LYS A 42 -4.90 -16.44 14.38
N ASN A 43 -5.42 -16.78 15.57
CA ASN A 43 -6.84 -17.08 15.74
C ASN A 43 -7.76 -15.85 15.55
N LYS A 44 -7.23 -14.63 15.65
CA LYS A 44 -7.99 -13.39 15.39
C LYS A 44 -7.99 -12.98 13.92
N LEU A 45 -7.13 -13.57 13.09
CA LEU A 45 -6.98 -13.20 11.69
C LEU A 45 -8.15 -13.66 10.83
N LEU A 46 -8.63 -14.90 11.03
CA LEU A 46 -9.76 -15.46 10.26
C LEU A 46 -11.04 -14.61 10.39
N PRO A 47 -11.47 -14.16 11.59
CA PRO A 47 -12.60 -13.23 11.72
C PRO A 47 -12.43 -11.92 10.95
N VAL A 48 -11.21 -11.37 10.92
CA VAL A 48 -10.93 -10.12 10.20
C VAL A 48 -11.06 -10.34 8.70
N ILE A 49 -10.43 -11.39 8.16
CA ILE A 49 -10.54 -11.78 6.74
C ILE A 49 -12.01 -11.94 6.36
N GLN A 50 -12.78 -12.67 7.16
CA GLN A 50 -14.20 -12.89 6.90
C GLN A 50 -14.98 -11.58 6.81
N LYS A 51 -14.74 -10.63 7.72
CA LYS A 51 -15.42 -9.32 7.66
C LYS A 51 -15.10 -8.52 6.42
N TYR A 52 -13.86 -8.56 5.94
CA TYR A 52 -13.53 -7.90 4.67
C TYR A 52 -14.17 -8.61 3.47
N SER A 53 -14.19 -9.95 3.46
CA SER A 53 -14.87 -10.73 2.43
C SER A 53 -16.39 -10.45 2.38
N ASP A 54 -17.02 -10.23 3.54
CA ASP A 54 -18.45 -9.93 3.64
C ASP A 54 -18.81 -8.56 3.03
N ILE A 55 -17.92 -7.56 3.18
CA ILE A 55 -18.18 -6.20 2.69
C ILE A 55 -17.86 -6.03 1.20
N HIS A 56 -16.91 -6.80 0.65
CA HIS A 56 -16.54 -6.73 -0.77
C HIS A 56 -15.87 -8.01 -1.25
N SER A 57 -16.20 -8.43 -2.47
CA SER A 57 -15.54 -9.54 -3.14
C SER A 57 -14.23 -9.05 -3.76
N PHE A 58 -13.16 -9.11 -2.95
CA PHE A 58 -11.80 -8.91 -3.43
C PHE A 58 -11.38 -10.08 -4.33
N GLN A 59 -10.54 -9.81 -5.32
CA GLN A 59 -9.98 -10.82 -6.20
C GLN A 59 -9.11 -11.82 -5.40
N GLU A 60 -8.34 -11.30 -4.45
CA GLU A 60 -7.57 -12.10 -3.50
C GLU A 60 -7.32 -11.29 -2.22
N ILE A 61 -7.18 -11.98 -1.09
CA ILE A 61 -6.89 -11.38 0.22
C ILE A 61 -5.57 -11.96 0.73
N PHE A 62 -4.59 -11.09 0.96
CA PHE A 62 -3.24 -11.45 1.39
C PHE A 62 -3.01 -11.04 2.85
N PRO A 63 -3.00 -11.98 3.80
CA PRO A 63 -2.45 -11.72 5.12
C PRO A 63 -0.91 -11.70 5.01
N VAL A 64 -0.29 -10.57 5.34
CA VAL A 64 1.16 -10.37 5.22
C VAL A 64 1.77 -9.69 6.43
N SER A 65 3.06 -9.91 6.62
CA SER A 65 3.89 -9.08 7.48
C SER A 65 5.03 -8.52 6.66
N SER A 66 4.97 -7.23 6.31
CA SER A 66 6.04 -6.58 5.56
C SER A 66 7.37 -6.57 6.33
N ILE A 67 7.33 -6.50 7.67
CA ILE A 67 8.55 -6.46 8.48
C ILE A 67 9.21 -7.84 8.61
N MET A 68 8.41 -8.90 8.58
CA MET A 68 8.91 -10.29 8.60
C MET A 68 9.09 -10.87 7.18
N SER A 69 8.82 -10.08 6.14
CA SER A 69 8.77 -10.53 4.74
C SER A 69 7.83 -11.74 4.53
N GLU A 70 6.78 -11.87 5.34
CA GLU A 70 5.83 -12.99 5.27
C GLU A 70 4.74 -12.68 4.25
N GLY A 71 4.55 -13.56 3.26
CA GLY A 71 3.46 -13.49 2.30
C GLY A 71 3.59 -12.44 1.20
N LEU A 72 4.74 -11.75 1.08
CA LEU A 72 4.93 -10.71 0.07
C LEU A 72 5.06 -11.27 -1.36
N ASP A 73 5.71 -12.44 -1.51
CA ASP A 73 5.93 -13.04 -2.83
C ASP A 73 4.62 -13.40 -3.54
N SER A 74 3.61 -13.88 -2.79
CA SER A 74 2.30 -14.17 -3.34
C SER A 74 1.57 -12.90 -3.79
N VAL A 75 1.68 -11.81 -3.03
CA VAL A 75 1.12 -10.51 -3.41
C VAL A 75 1.70 -10.04 -4.73
N VAL A 76 3.02 -10.02 -4.86
CA VAL A 76 3.72 -9.57 -6.08
C VAL A 76 3.35 -10.45 -7.26
N THR A 77 3.36 -11.77 -7.07
CA THR A 77 3.05 -12.74 -8.13
C THR A 77 1.61 -12.60 -8.62
N SER A 78 0.63 -12.59 -7.72
CA SER A 78 -0.79 -12.49 -8.09
C SER A 78 -1.12 -11.16 -8.75
N ILE A 79 -0.58 -10.04 -8.25
CA ILE A 79 -0.81 -8.73 -8.86
C ILE A 79 -0.17 -8.66 -10.24
N SER A 80 1.07 -9.13 -10.39
CA SER A 80 1.77 -9.15 -11.68
C SER A 80 1.01 -9.97 -12.72
N ASN A 81 0.46 -11.12 -12.33
CA ASN A 81 -0.34 -11.98 -13.20
C ASN A 81 -1.69 -11.35 -13.58
N ALA A 82 -2.26 -10.48 -12.74
CA ALA A 82 -3.51 -9.79 -13.01
C ALA A 82 -3.33 -8.52 -13.87
N MET A 83 -2.09 -8.08 -14.09
CA MET A 83 -1.80 -6.91 -14.91
C MET A 83 -1.81 -7.27 -16.40
N PRO A 84 -2.39 -6.40 -17.26
CA PRO A 84 -2.37 -6.63 -18.71
C PRO A 84 -0.92 -6.53 -19.22
N GLN A 85 -0.54 -7.45 -20.10
CA GLN A 85 0.74 -7.33 -20.80
C GLN A 85 0.74 -6.10 -21.70
N ARG A 86 1.76 -5.26 -21.53
CA ARG A 86 2.02 -4.07 -22.33
C ARG A 86 3.52 -3.92 -22.50
N GLU A 87 3.92 -3.23 -23.56
CA GLU A 87 5.31 -2.80 -23.70
C GLU A 87 5.73 -1.95 -22.49
N ALA A 88 6.98 -2.10 -22.09
CA ALA A 88 7.54 -1.33 -20.99
C ALA A 88 7.48 0.16 -21.36
N LEU A 89 6.75 0.94 -20.55
CA LEU A 89 6.64 2.38 -20.74
C LEU A 89 7.95 3.11 -20.40
N PHE A 90 8.84 2.47 -19.66
CA PHE A 90 10.13 3.00 -19.24
C PHE A 90 11.26 1.99 -19.55
N PRO A 91 12.46 2.47 -19.90
CA PRO A 91 13.65 1.62 -20.06
C PRO A 91 13.99 0.85 -18.77
N ALA A 92 14.54 -0.37 -18.89
CA ALA A 92 14.88 -1.21 -17.72
C ALA A 92 16.01 -0.61 -16.85
N ASP A 93 16.79 0.31 -17.40
CA ASP A 93 17.88 1.06 -16.79
C ASP A 93 17.44 2.42 -16.23
N ALA A 94 16.16 2.79 -16.38
CA ALA A 94 15.60 3.95 -15.72
C ALA A 94 15.48 3.68 -14.21
N LEU A 95 16.47 4.10 -13.43
CA LEU A 95 16.45 4.01 -11.96
C LEU A 95 15.27 4.80 -11.34
N THR A 96 14.80 5.86 -12.02
CA THR A 96 13.70 6.73 -11.55
C THR A 96 13.26 7.69 -12.67
N ASP A 97 11.95 7.91 -12.83
CA ASP A 97 11.34 9.01 -13.61
C ASP A 97 11.31 10.33 -12.83
N ARG A 98 11.65 10.27 -11.54
CA ARG A 98 11.69 11.38 -10.58
C ARG A 98 13.08 12.03 -10.59
N SER A 99 13.09 13.36 -10.60
CA SER A 99 14.34 14.14 -10.56
C SER A 99 15.14 13.82 -9.29
N VAL A 100 16.47 13.93 -9.34
CA VAL A 100 17.37 13.83 -8.16
C VAL A 100 16.86 14.72 -7.01
N ARG A 101 16.25 15.86 -7.35
CA ARG A 101 15.60 16.77 -6.41
C ARG A 101 14.46 16.11 -5.63
N PHE A 102 13.60 15.31 -6.26
CA PHE A 102 12.56 14.56 -5.57
C PHE A 102 13.17 13.59 -4.55
N LEU A 103 14.21 12.84 -4.94
CA LEU A 103 14.87 11.87 -4.07
C LEU A 103 15.52 12.53 -2.84
N VAL A 104 16.23 13.64 -3.05
CA VAL A 104 16.80 14.46 -1.98
C VAL A 104 15.69 15.04 -1.09
N GLY A 105 14.57 15.46 -1.68
CA GLY A 105 13.39 15.91 -0.94
C GLY A 105 12.81 14.82 -0.03
N GLU A 106 12.65 13.59 -0.52
CA GLU A 106 12.19 12.46 0.30
C GLU A 106 13.18 12.14 1.42
N LEU A 107 14.50 12.18 1.15
CA LEU A 107 15.53 11.95 2.16
C LEU A 107 15.49 13.01 3.26
N ILE A 108 15.34 14.29 2.90
CA ILE A 108 15.19 15.37 3.87
C ILE A 108 13.88 15.19 4.66
N ARG A 109 12.78 14.83 3.99
CA ARG A 109 11.49 14.58 4.67
C ARG A 109 11.58 13.44 5.67
N GLU A 110 12.27 12.35 5.33
CA GLU A 110 12.55 11.24 6.26
C GLU A 110 13.31 11.72 7.51
N ARG A 111 14.29 12.61 7.35
CA ARG A 111 15.02 13.21 8.48
C ARG A 111 14.12 14.14 9.31
N VAL A 112 13.28 14.94 8.66
CA VAL A 112 12.30 15.79 9.34
C VAL A 112 11.30 14.95 10.14
N PHE A 113 10.76 13.86 9.58
CA PHE A 113 9.89 12.91 10.30
C PHE A 113 10.55 12.29 11.53
N ASN A 114 11.82 11.89 11.41
CA ASN A 114 12.55 11.28 12.53
C ASN A 114 12.86 12.28 13.65
N LEU A 115 13.15 13.54 13.31
CA LEU A 115 13.48 14.60 14.27
C LEU A 115 12.24 15.23 14.90
N TYR A 116 11.16 15.39 14.13
CA TYR A 116 9.92 16.03 14.54
C TYR A 116 8.81 14.97 14.60
N ARG A 117 8.61 14.40 15.80
CA ARG A 117 7.58 13.37 16.08
C ARG A 117 6.12 13.91 16.10
N HIS A 118 5.81 14.97 15.35
CA HIS A 118 4.51 15.66 15.31
C HIS A 118 4.04 15.87 13.85
N GLU A 119 2.84 16.41 13.60
CA GLU A 119 2.20 16.55 12.26
C GLU A 119 2.91 17.52 11.28
N ILE A 120 3.97 18.22 11.70
CA ILE A 120 4.75 19.17 10.89
C ILE A 120 5.25 18.59 9.54
N PRO A 121 5.72 17.34 9.42
CA PRO A 121 6.35 16.81 8.21
C PRO A 121 5.42 16.74 6.97
N TYR A 122 4.10 16.71 7.17
CA TYR A 122 3.14 16.72 6.06
C TYR A 122 2.88 18.13 5.52
N ASP A 123 3.27 19.17 6.27
CA ASP A 123 3.07 20.59 5.94
C ASP A 123 4.38 21.29 5.50
N VAL A 124 5.47 20.51 5.38
CA VAL A 124 6.78 21.02 4.93
C VAL A 124 6.95 20.77 3.44
N ALA A 125 6.92 21.85 2.66
CA ALA A 125 7.41 21.85 1.30
C ALA A 125 8.94 21.94 1.29
N ILE A 126 9.61 21.03 0.59
CA ILE A 126 11.07 21.01 0.43
C ILE A 126 11.38 21.45 -0.99
N GLU A 127 12.00 22.62 -1.12
CA GLU A 127 12.48 23.16 -2.38
C GLU A 127 14.02 23.12 -2.37
N ILE A 128 14.62 22.59 -3.44
CA ILE A 128 16.08 22.47 -3.57
C ILE A 128 16.52 23.56 -4.54
N GLU A 129 17.12 24.60 -3.99
CA GLU A 129 17.51 25.80 -4.73
C GLU A 129 18.77 25.58 -5.57
N ASP A 130 19.78 24.83 -5.09
CA ASP A 130 21.01 24.56 -5.86
C ASP A 130 21.74 23.27 -5.42
N PHE A 131 22.67 22.80 -6.26
CA PHE A 131 23.58 21.66 -6.00
C PHE A 131 25.03 22.11 -5.84
#